data_AF-A0A9W7XPJ7-F1
#
_entry.id   AF-A0A9W7XPJ7-F1
#
_cell.length_a   1.000
_cell.length_b   1.000
_cell.length_c   1.000
_cell.angle_alpha   90.00
_cell.angle_beta   90.00
_cell.angle_gamma   90.00
#
_symmetry.space_group_name_H-M   'P 1'
#
loop_
_entity.id
_entity.type
_entity.pdbx_description
1 polymer ?
#
loop_
_entity_poly.entity_id
_entity_poly.type
_entity_poly.pdbx_seq_one_letter_code
_entity_poly.pdbx_strand_id
1 'polypeptide(L)'
;MVVLRAQGLAKGAVLNFARAPKDIRATANTIISRGKEIQDAVARQQQPMFTNTIAPLAKFENDYGADSSVITFLQNVSTSKSIRDASSDAEQQLSTFRI
;
A
#
# COMPACT_ATOMS: atom_id res chain seq x y z
N MET A 1 21.39 -15.20 -32.53
CA MET A 1 21.25 -14.39 -31.30
C MET A 1 19.97 -14.81 -30.61
N VAL A 2 20.07 -15.53 -29.49
CA VAL A 2 18.93 -16.11 -28.78
C VAL A 2 18.27 -15.02 -27.95
N VAL A 3 17.00 -14.71 -28.22
CA VAL A 3 16.20 -13.83 -27.38
C VAL A 3 15.89 -14.58 -26.08
N LEU A 4 16.58 -14.20 -25.00
CA LEU A 4 16.32 -14.71 -23.67
C LEU A 4 14.89 -14.28 -23.27
N ARG A 5 13.97 -15.25 -23.22
CA ARG A 5 12.65 -15.05 -22.61
C ARG A 5 12.85 -14.58 -21.17
N ALA A 6 12.12 -13.55 -20.76
CA ALA A 6 12.11 -13.05 -19.39
C ALA A 6 11.96 -14.21 -18.41
N GLN A 7 13.04 -14.55 -17.73
CA GLN A 7 13.05 -15.58 -16.69
C GLN A 7 12.47 -14.97 -15.42
N GLY A 8 11.36 -15.55 -14.95
CA GLY A 8 10.79 -15.31 -13.63
C GLY A 8 10.09 -13.96 -13.47
N LEU A 9 8.87 -13.95 -12.94
CA LEU A 9 8.10 -12.74 -12.65
C LEU A 9 8.90 -11.80 -11.73
N ALA A 10 9.63 -10.86 -12.33
CA ALA A 10 10.46 -9.90 -11.64
C ALA A 10 9.58 -8.81 -11.01
N LYS A 11 9.61 -8.72 -9.68
CA LYS A 11 9.31 -7.55 -8.82
C LYS A 11 8.10 -6.65 -9.18
N GLY A 12 7.13 -7.20 -9.89
CA GLY A 12 5.72 -6.79 -9.96
C GLY A 12 4.88 -7.94 -9.41
N ALA A 13 5.26 -8.40 -8.22
CA ALA A 13 4.75 -9.62 -7.59
C ALA A 13 3.22 -9.56 -7.53
N VAL A 14 2.61 -10.55 -8.19
CA VAL A 14 1.19 -10.91 -8.23
C VAL A 14 0.38 -10.20 -7.14
N LEU A 15 -0.57 -9.34 -7.56
CA LEU A 15 -1.59 -8.81 -6.66
C LEU A 15 -2.19 -9.97 -5.85
N ASN A 16 -1.98 -9.97 -4.54
CA ASN A 16 -2.42 -11.06 -3.70
C ASN A 16 -3.83 -10.80 -3.17
N PHE A 17 -4.84 -11.31 -3.87
CA PHE A 17 -6.23 -11.22 -3.44
C PHE A 17 -6.62 -12.24 -2.35
N ALA A 18 -5.76 -13.24 -2.08
CA ALA A 18 -5.98 -14.22 -1.02
C ALA A 18 -5.54 -13.64 0.34
N ARG A 19 -6.37 -12.76 0.92
CA ARG A 19 -6.09 -12.07 2.19
C ARG A 19 -7.04 -12.51 3.29
N ALA A 20 -6.51 -12.80 4.49
CA ALA A 20 -7.35 -12.99 5.66
C ALA A 20 -7.74 -11.62 6.27
N PRO A 21 -8.88 -11.53 7.00
CA PRO A 21 -9.30 -10.29 7.64
C PRO A 21 -8.23 -9.65 8.53
N LYS A 22 -7.45 -10.45 9.26
CA LYS A 22 -6.34 -9.97 10.11
C LYS A 22 -5.22 -9.31 9.29
N ASP A 23 -4.92 -9.84 8.11
CA ASP A 23 -3.83 -9.36 7.25
C ASP A 23 -4.24 -8.05 6.57
N ILE A 24 -5.52 -7.90 6.24
CA ILE A 24 -6.10 -6.65 5.74
C ILE A 24 -5.90 -5.53 6.77
N ARG A 25 -6.33 -5.77 8.02
CA ARG A 25 -6.18 -4.79 9.11
C ARG A 25 -4.72 -4.47 9.39
N ALA A 26 -3.85 -5.48 9.41
CA ALA A 26 -2.42 -5.29 9.63
C ALA A 26 -1.76 -4.45 8.53
N THR A 27 -2.14 -4.66 7.27
CA THR A 27 -1.63 -3.84 6.16
C THR A 27 -2.13 -2.40 6.23
N ALA A 28 -3.42 -2.17 6.51
CA ALA A 28 -3.93 -0.79 6.71
C ALA A 28 -3.16 -0.06 7.82
N ASN A 29 -2.97 -0.70 8.97
CA ASN A 29 -2.19 -0.14 10.09
C ASN A 29 -0.75 0.15 9.70
N THR A 30 -0.11 -0.73 8.92
CA THR A 30 1.27 -0.54 8.45
C THR A 30 1.38 0.66 7.52
N ILE A 31 0.46 0.81 6.58
CA ILE A 31 0.41 1.94 5.64
C ILE A 31 0.26 3.25 6.41
N ILE A 32 -0.68 3.31 7.37
CA ILE A 32 -0.92 4.51 8.18
C ILE A 32 0.32 4.87 9.01
N SER A 33 0.89 3.88 9.72
CA SER A 33 2.06 4.12 10.57
C SER A 33 3.27 4.59 9.78
N ARG A 34 3.57 3.93 8.64
CA ARG A 34 4.70 4.30 7.80
C ARG A 34 4.49 5.60 7.04
N GLY A 35 3.28 5.82 6.55
CA GLY A 35 2.90 7.07 5.90
C GLY A 35 3.08 8.24 6.85
N LYS A 36 2.59 8.13 8.10
CA LYS A 36 2.78 9.15 9.13
C LYS A 36 4.26 9.41 9.42
N GLU A 37 5.06 8.36 9.62
CA GLU A 37 6.49 8.49 9.88
C GLU A 37 7.20 9.27 8.76
N ILE A 38 6.91 8.94 7.50
CA ILE A 38 7.51 9.58 6.33
C ILE A 38 7.02 11.02 6.17
N GLN A 39 5.72 11.26 6.29
CA GLN A 39 5.14 12.61 6.21
C GLN A 39 5.68 13.52 7.33
N ASP A 40 5.76 13.02 8.56
CA ASP A 40 6.33 13.74 9.71
C ASP A 40 7.83 14.03 9.46
N ALA A 41 8.59 13.10 8.88
CA ALA A 41 10.00 13.31 8.54
C ALA A 41 10.19 14.36 7.45
N VAL A 42 9.33 14.36 6.43
CA VAL A 42 9.32 15.35 5.35
C VAL A 42 8.95 16.73 5.90
N ALA A 43 7.94 16.81 6.76
CA ALA A 43 7.49 18.07 7.37
C ALA A 43 8.55 18.74 8.26
N ARG A 44 9.47 17.95 8.84
CA ARG A 44 10.57 18.46 9.68
C ARG A 44 11.79 18.95 8.89
N GLN A 45 11.84 18.77 7.56
CA GLN A 45 13.01 19.16 6.77
C GLN A 45 13.19 20.67 6.77
N GLN A 46 14.36 21.13 7.21
CA GLN A 46 14.74 22.55 7.18
C GLN A 46 15.37 22.95 5.84
N GLN A 47 15.88 21.98 5.08
CA GLN A 47 16.48 22.17 3.76
C GLN A 47 15.83 21.17 2.78
N PRO A 48 14.67 21.51 2.21
CA PRO A 48 13.94 20.60 1.33
C PRO A 48 14.71 20.40 0.01
N MET A 49 14.90 19.14 -0.35
CA MET A 49 15.53 18.67 -1.57
C MET A 49 14.69 17.54 -2.16
N PHE A 50 14.89 17.25 -3.45
CA PHE A 50 14.20 16.12 -4.08
C PHE A 50 14.37 14.81 -3.29
N THR A 51 15.57 14.53 -2.79
CA THR A 51 15.93 13.27 -2.13
C THR A 51 15.35 13.10 -0.72
N ASN A 52 15.04 14.19 -0.01
CA ASN A 52 14.53 14.15 1.37
C ASN A 52 13.06 14.62 1.50
N THR A 53 12.47 15.12 0.42
CA THR A 53 11.06 15.55 0.38
C THR A 53 10.25 14.70 -0.60
N ILE A 54 10.58 14.72 -1.89
CA ILE A 54 9.75 14.09 -2.94
C ILE A 54 10.00 12.59 -3.06
N ALA A 55 11.27 12.19 -3.16
CA ALA A 55 11.66 10.79 -3.33
C ALA A 55 11.09 9.85 -2.25
N PRO A 56 11.13 10.16 -0.94
CA PRO A 56 10.57 9.26 0.08
C PRO A 56 9.03 9.15 -0.01
N LEU A 57 8.32 10.21 -0.37
CA LEU A 57 6.86 10.17 -0.59
C LEU A 57 6.52 9.29 -1.80
N ALA A 58 7.18 9.53 -2.94
CA ALA A 58 6.96 8.74 -4.16
C ALA A 58 7.31 7.25 -3.95
N LYS A 59 8.38 6.97 -3.20
CA LYS A 59 8.73 5.59 -2.85
C LYS A 59 7.68 4.93 -1.97
N PHE A 60 7.15 5.64 -0.97
CA PHE A 60 6.07 5.13 -0.12
C PHE A 60 4.82 4.80 -0.94
N GLU A 61 4.40 5.69 -1.83
CA GLU A 61 3.26 5.45 -2.73
C GLU A 61 3.49 4.23 -3.62
N ASN A 62 4.69 4.08 -4.19
CA ASN A 62 5.03 2.92 -5.00
C ASN A 62 5.05 1.61 -4.20
N ASP A 63 5.59 1.63 -2.97
CA ASP A 63 5.73 0.43 -2.14
C ASP A 63 4.38 -0.08 -1.62
N TYR A 64 3.43 0.83 -1.33
CA TYR A 64 2.15 0.47 -0.69
C TYR A 64 0.91 0.65 -1.57
N GLY A 65 1.02 1.28 -2.74
CA GLY A 65 -0.12 1.56 -3.62
C GLY A 65 -0.87 0.29 -4.02
N ALA A 66 -0.15 -0.73 -4.48
CA ALA A 66 -0.76 -2.01 -4.87
C ALA A 66 -1.43 -2.72 -3.68
N ASP A 67 -0.79 -2.74 -2.51
CA ASP A 67 -1.34 -3.34 -1.30
C ASP A 67 -2.60 -2.60 -0.84
N SER A 68 -2.59 -1.26 -0.84
CA SER A 68 -3.77 -0.44 -0.55
C SER A 68 -4.91 -0.78 -1.51
N SER A 69 -4.65 -0.81 -2.82
CA SER A 69 -5.68 -1.14 -3.81
C SER A 69 -6.26 -2.54 -3.60
N VAL A 70 -5.42 -3.54 -3.34
CA VAL A 70 -5.87 -4.91 -3.10
C VAL A 70 -6.77 -4.99 -1.87
N ILE A 71 -6.32 -4.46 -0.73
CA ILE A 71 -7.05 -4.65 0.52
C ILE A 71 -8.36 -3.86 0.56
N THR A 72 -8.48 -2.76 -0.19
CA THR A 72 -9.73 -1.98 -0.24
C THR A 72 -10.65 -2.38 -1.39
N PHE A 73 -10.15 -3.06 -2.42
CA PHE A 73 -10.98 -3.60 -3.50
C PHE A 73 -11.83 -4.80 -3.04
N LEU A 74 -11.34 -5.60 -2.08
CA LEU A 74 -11.98 -6.83 -1.64
C LEU A 74 -13.41 -6.66 -1.11
N GLN A 75 -13.79 -5.47 -0.61
CA GLN A 75 -15.16 -5.17 -0.21
C GLN A 75 -16.18 -5.31 -1.35
N ASN A 76 -15.74 -5.14 -2.60
CA ASN A 76 -16.63 -5.18 -3.76
C ASN A 76 -16.79 -6.59 -4.35
N VAL A 77 -15.80 -7.47 -4.15
CA VAL A 77 -15.69 -8.73 -4.92
C VAL A 77 -15.58 -9.99 -4.06
N SER A 78 -15.21 -9.88 -2.78
CA SER A 78 -15.04 -11.06 -1.94
C SER A 78 -16.39 -11.71 -1.63
N THR A 79 -16.46 -13.03 -1.77
CA THR A 79 -17.64 -13.81 -1.37
C THR A 79 -17.78 -13.91 0.16
N SER A 80 -16.69 -13.72 0.91
CA SER A 80 -16.69 -13.75 2.38
C SER A 80 -17.08 -12.40 2.99
N LYS A 81 -18.15 -12.40 3.80
CA LYS A 81 -18.59 -11.20 4.52
C LYS A 81 -17.50 -10.64 5.44
N SER A 82 -16.79 -11.48 6.18
CA SER A 82 -15.76 -11.01 7.12
C SER A 82 -14.57 -10.36 6.43
N ILE A 83 -14.26 -10.77 5.19
CA ILE A 83 -13.26 -10.11 4.35
C ILE A 83 -13.79 -8.77 3.84
N ARG A 84 -15.05 -8.71 3.38
CA ARG A 84 -15.66 -7.45 2.94
C ARG A 84 -15.71 -6.41 4.06
N ASP A 85 -16.14 -6.80 5.25
CA ASP A 85 -16.21 -5.91 6.42
C ASP A 85 -14.80 -5.37 6.78
N ALA A 86 -13.78 -6.24 6.83
CA ALA A 86 -12.41 -5.80 7.10
C ALA A 86 -11.84 -4.89 6.00
N SER A 87 -12.23 -5.11 4.74
CA SER A 87 -11.84 -4.30 3.58
C SER A 87 -12.49 -2.91 3.62
N SER A 88 -13.77 -2.82 3.96
CA SER A 88 -14.48 -1.56 4.15
C SER A 88 -13.94 -0.76 5.33
N ASP A 89 -13.66 -1.44 6.47
CA ASP A 89 -13.00 -0.81 7.62
C ASP A 89 -11.64 -0.22 7.21
N ALA A 90 -10.84 -0.97 6.44
CA ALA A 90 -9.54 -0.53 5.95
C ALA A 90 -9.66 0.69 5.01
N GLU A 91 -10.62 0.70 4.08
CA GLU A 91 -10.88 1.87 3.22
C GLU A 91 -11.25 3.10 4.06
N GLN A 92 -12.13 2.96 5.06
CA GLN A 92 -12.50 4.08 5.93
C GLN A 92 -11.28 4.63 6.70
N GLN A 93 -10.45 3.75 7.26
CA GLN A 93 -9.23 4.15 7.97
C GLN A 93 -8.23 4.85 7.05
N LEU A 94 -7.98 4.28 5.86
CA LEU A 94 -7.04 4.84 4.88
C LEU A 94 -7.57 6.16 4.28
N SER A 95 -8.87 6.28 4.02
CA SER A 95 -9.49 7.52 3.57
C SER A 95 -9.39 8.61 4.64
N THR A 96 -9.52 8.25 5.92
CA THR A 96 -9.34 9.19 7.03
C THR A 96 -7.88 9.65 7.15
N PHE A 97 -6.93 8.75 6.92
CA PHE A 97 -5.50 9.08 6.92
C PHE A 97 -5.09 9.96 5.72
N ARG A 98 -5.78 9.83 4.58
CA ARG A 98 -5.55 10.64 3.37
C ARG A 98 -6.05 12.09 3.47
N ILE A 99 -6.62 12.50 4.61
CA ILE A 99 -7.07 13.89 4.86
C ILE A 99 -5.89 14.87 4.76
#